data_AF-A0A146M8T2-F1
#
_entry.id   AF-A0A146M8T2-F1
#
_cell.length_a   1.000
_cell.length_b   1.000
_cell.length_c   1.000
_cell.angle_alpha   90.00
_cell.angle_beta   90.00
_cell.angle_gamma   90.00
#
_symmetry.space_group_name_H-M   'P 1'
#
loop_
_entity.id
_entity.type
_entity.pdbx_description
1 polymer ?
#
loop_
_entity_poly.entity_id
_entity_poly.type
_entity_poly.pdbx_seq_one_letter_code
_entity_poly.pdbx_strand_id
1 'polypeptide(L)'
;SKVYNNILVLPIQGNGECVLSMDNFIGHLKFHFSEKAAGSKVYNNIDKLDFTFDVDKLTMQFDNLFNGDKALGDNMNKFLNDNWKEILNELKPNVARTFAAAFKEIGNRLFSKITKNQFIPA
;
A
#
# COMPACT_ATOMS: atom_id res chain seq x y z
N SER A 1 -32.99 10.42 7.45
CA SER A 1 -32.07 9.70 6.56
C SER A 1 -30.95 9.11 7.39
N LYS A 2 -30.85 7.79 7.52
CA LYS A 2 -29.69 7.17 8.17
C LYS A 2 -28.55 7.12 7.15
N VAL A 3 -27.53 7.94 7.37
CA VAL A 3 -26.26 7.84 6.63
C VAL A 3 -25.36 6.93 7.45
N TYR A 4 -25.11 5.72 6.95
CA TYR A 4 -24.01 4.88 7.42
C TYR A 4 -22.78 5.28 6.60
N ASN A 5 -22.06 6.31 7.04
CA ASN A 5 -20.68 6.48 6.62
C ASN A 5 -19.91 5.31 7.24
N ASN A 6 -19.72 4.23 6.48
CA ASN A 6 -18.81 3.13 6.84
C ASN A 6 -17.36 3.65 6.80
N ILE A 7 -17.05 4.57 7.70
CA ILE A 7 -15.70 4.76 8.18
C ILE A 7 -15.59 3.74 9.29
N LEU A 8 -14.74 2.75 9.11
CA LEU A 8 -14.35 1.83 10.17
C LEU A 8 -13.54 2.64 11.18
N VAL A 9 -14.23 3.40 12.04
CA VAL A 9 -13.64 3.99 13.24
C VAL A 9 -13.53 2.86 14.24
N LEU A 10 -12.44 2.14 14.15
CA LEU A 10 -12.06 1.11 15.11
C LEU A 10 -11.22 1.78 16.20
N PRO A 11 -11.78 2.08 17.39
CA PRO A 11 -11.00 2.54 18.52
C PRO A 11 -10.23 1.35 19.12
N ILE A 12 -9.29 0.80 18.35
CA ILE A 12 -8.33 -0.18 18.85
C ILE A 12 -7.11 0.59 19.30
N GLN A 13 -6.88 0.57 20.61
CA GLN A 13 -5.65 1.02 21.21
C GLN A 13 -4.87 -0.22 21.62
N GLY A 14 -3.72 -0.40 20.96
CA GLY A 14 -2.77 -1.45 21.26
C GLY A 14 -1.37 -0.86 21.29
N ASN A 15 -0.61 -1.20 22.32
CA ASN A 15 0.80 -0.83 22.43
C ASN A 15 1.64 -2.11 22.27
N GLY A 16 1.61 -2.68 21.08
CA GLY A 16 2.22 -3.97 20.78
C GLY A 16 2.52 -4.13 19.30
N GLU A 17 3.04 -5.29 18.93
CA GLU A 17 3.33 -5.61 17.54
C GLU A 17 2.03 -5.71 16.72
N CYS A 18 2.13 -5.29 15.47
CA CYS A 18 1.08 -5.43 14.48
C CYS A 18 1.66 -6.20 13.29
N VAL A 19 1.03 -7.33 12.95
CA VAL A 19 1.42 -8.17 11.83
C VAL A 19 0.28 -8.24 10.83
N LEU A 20 0.59 -7.88 9.58
CA LEU A 20 -0.30 -8.01 8.44
C LEU A 20 0.32 -9.02 7.46
N SER A 21 -0.36 -10.14 7.22
CA SER A 21 0.05 -11.13 6.22
C SER A 21 -0.91 -11.09 5.04
N MET A 22 -0.36 -10.93 3.84
CA MET A 22 -1.13 -10.88 2.59
C MET A 22 -0.75 -12.07 1.71
N ASP A 23 -1.70 -12.97 1.49
CA ASP A 23 -1.48 -14.18 0.70
C ASP A 23 -1.72 -13.89 -0.78
N ASN A 24 -0.85 -14.44 -1.64
CA ASN A 24 -0.89 -14.27 -3.10
C ASN A 24 -0.98 -12.80 -3.53
N PHE A 25 -0.15 -11.96 -2.94
CA PHE A 25 -0.08 -10.54 -3.27
C PHE A 25 0.35 -10.32 -4.73
N ILE A 26 -0.50 -9.65 -5.51
CA ILE A 26 -0.23 -9.25 -6.90
C ILE A 26 -0.29 -7.73 -6.98
N GLY A 27 0.84 -7.07 -7.22
CA GLY A 27 0.91 -5.64 -7.44
C GLY A 27 0.78 -5.26 -8.91
N HIS A 28 -0.04 -4.25 -9.22
CA HIS A 28 -0.22 -3.69 -10.55
C HIS A 28 0.33 -2.27 -10.57
N LEU A 29 1.37 -2.04 -11.37
CA LEU A 29 2.00 -0.73 -11.51
C LEU A 29 1.79 -0.21 -12.93
N LYS A 30 1.28 1.02 -13.04
CA LYS A 30 1.20 1.75 -14.30
C LYS A 30 2.00 3.04 -14.18
N PHE A 31 3.08 3.11 -14.95
CA PHE A 31 3.96 4.26 -15.01
C PHE A 31 3.55 5.18 -16.15
N HIS A 32 3.57 6.49 -15.89
CA HIS A 32 3.44 7.53 -16.91
C HIS A 32 4.76 8.28 -16.96
N PHE A 33 5.40 8.25 -18.13
CA PHE A 33 6.73 8.81 -18.33
C PHE A 33 6.70 10.06 -19.18
N SER A 34 7.59 11.00 -18.85
CA SER A 34 8.04 12.07 -19.73
C SER A 34 9.55 11.99 -19.92
N GLU A 35 10.03 12.76 -20.88
CA GLU A 35 11.46 12.95 -21.11
C GLU A 35 11.94 14.22 -20.45
N LYS A 36 13.09 14.14 -19.80
CA LYS A 36 13.79 15.30 -19.24
C LYS A 36 15.16 15.43 -19.89
N ALA A 37 15.37 16.53 -20.60
CA ALA A 37 16.67 16.88 -21.15
C ALA A 37 17.59 17.45 -20.06
N ALA A 38 18.85 17.00 -20.05
CA ALA A 38 19.93 17.56 -19.24
C ALA A 38 21.21 17.63 -20.08
N GLY A 39 21.46 18.80 -20.68
CA GLY A 39 22.52 18.97 -21.67
C GLY A 39 22.20 18.21 -22.96
N SER A 40 23.15 17.40 -23.44
CA SER A 40 22.97 16.53 -24.62
C SER A 40 22.31 15.18 -24.33
N LYS A 41 21.95 14.92 -23.08
CA LYS A 41 21.38 13.64 -22.63
C LYS A 41 19.89 13.78 -22.33
N VAL A 42 19.13 12.74 -22.66
CA VAL A 42 17.71 12.61 -22.37
C VAL A 42 17.50 11.46 -21.38
N TYR A 43 16.76 11.73 -20.32
CA TYR A 43 16.44 10.78 -19.25
C TYR A 43 14.93 10.57 -19.19
N ASN A 44 14.52 9.38 -18.77
CA ASN A 44 13.13 9.11 -18.45
C ASN A 44 12.80 9.72 -17.08
N ASN A 45 11.61 10.29 -16.94
CA ASN A 45 11.06 10.80 -15.70
C ASN A 45 9.68 10.19 -15.48
N ILE A 46 9.42 9.62 -14.32
CA ILE A 46 8.09 9.17 -13.93
C ILE A 46 7.31 10.40 -13.44
N ASP A 47 6.34 10.85 -14.23
CA ASP A 47 5.44 11.94 -13.84
C ASP A 47 4.40 11.46 -12.84
N LYS A 48 3.89 10.26 -13.08
CA LYS A 48 2.85 9.62 -12.28
C LYS A 48 3.07 8.13 -12.25
N LEU A 49 2.77 7.53 -11.10
CA LEU A 49 2.72 6.10 -10.91
C LEU A 49 1.37 5.78 -10.29
N ASP A 50 0.56 5.01 -11.01
CA ASP A 50 -0.68 4.45 -10.48
C ASP A 50 -0.38 3.04 -9.97
N PHE A 51 -0.72 2.78 -8.72
CA PHE A 51 -0.51 1.49 -8.08
C PHE A 51 -1.82 0.97 -7.52
N THR A 52 -2.11 -0.29 -7.80
CA THR A 52 -3.15 -1.07 -7.14
C THR A 52 -2.58 -2.46 -6.86
N PHE A 53 -3.26 -3.24 -6.02
CA PHE A 53 -2.80 -4.59 -5.70
C PHE A 53 -3.99 -5.48 -5.37
N ASP A 54 -3.86 -6.78 -5.57
CA ASP A 54 -4.86 -7.76 -5.18
C ASP A 54 -4.21 -8.80 -4.28
N VAL A 55 -5.02 -9.38 -3.39
CA VAL A 55 -4.60 -10.43 -2.45
C VAL A 55 -5.75 -11.42 -2.35
N ASP A 56 -5.42 -12.69 -2.12
CA ASP A 56 -6.44 -13.71 -1.91
C ASP A 56 -6.94 -13.69 -0.46
N LYS A 57 -6.07 -13.28 0.47
CA LYS A 57 -6.38 -13.17 1.89
C LYS A 57 -5.51 -12.12 2.58
N LEU A 58 -6.11 -11.39 3.51
CA LEU A 58 -5.40 -10.60 4.53
C LEU A 58 -5.62 -11.28 5.88
N THR A 59 -4.54 -11.56 6.60
CA THR A 59 -4.56 -11.97 8.01
C THR A 59 -3.97 -10.85 8.85
N MET A 60 -4.63 -10.53 9.95
CA MET A 60 -4.31 -9.44 10.86
C MET A 60 -4.07 -9.99 12.27
N GLN A 61 -2.99 -9.57 12.89
CA GLN A 61 -2.72 -9.83 14.31
C GLN A 61 -2.22 -8.55 14.97
N PHE A 62 -2.90 -8.14 16.02
CA PHE A 62 -2.54 -7.01 16.86
C PHE A 62 -2.36 -7.49 18.29
N ASP A 63 -1.19 -7.22 18.84
CA ASP A 63 -0.84 -7.61 20.21
C ASP A 63 -1.07 -6.45 21.19
N ASN A 64 -1.23 -6.83 22.47
CA ASN A 64 -1.44 -5.90 23.57
C ASN A 64 -2.61 -4.91 23.35
N LEU A 65 -3.69 -5.39 22.71
CA LEU A 65 -4.95 -4.66 22.63
C LEU A 65 -5.59 -4.55 24.02
N PHE A 66 -6.31 -3.45 24.26
CA PHE A 66 -7.12 -3.25 25.48
C PHE A 66 -6.30 -3.42 26.78
N ASN A 67 -5.07 -2.89 26.80
CA ASN A 67 -4.12 -3.01 27.92
C ASN A 67 -3.78 -4.47 28.29
N GLY A 68 -3.77 -5.37 27.31
CA GLY A 68 -3.37 -6.76 27.48
C GLY A 68 -4.51 -7.70 27.87
N ASP A 69 -5.77 -7.26 27.82
CA ASP A 69 -6.91 -8.16 28.00
C ASP A 69 -6.97 -9.17 26.84
N LYS A 70 -6.62 -10.42 27.15
CA LYS A 70 -6.51 -11.48 26.14
C LYS A 70 -7.86 -11.79 25.49
N ALA A 71 -8.95 -11.82 26.24
CA ALA A 71 -10.25 -12.21 25.69
C ALA A 71 -10.77 -11.15 24.71
N LEU A 72 -10.64 -9.87 25.06
CA LEU A 72 -11.00 -8.77 24.17
C LEU A 72 -10.06 -8.69 22.96
N GLY A 73 -8.76 -8.90 23.18
CA GLY A 73 -7.77 -8.94 22.10
C GLY A 73 -8.02 -10.06 21.09
N ASP A 74 -8.25 -11.28 21.56
CA ASP A 74 -8.54 -12.45 20.70
C ASP A 74 -9.84 -12.21 19.90
N ASN A 75 -10.89 -11.72 20.55
CA ASN A 75 -12.17 -11.43 19.90
C ASN A 75 -12.03 -10.34 18.84
N MET A 76 -11.23 -9.31 19.10
CA MET A 76 -10.97 -8.26 18.13
C MET A 76 -10.16 -8.80 16.94
N ASN A 77 -9.08 -9.55 17.18
CA ASN A 77 -8.32 -10.17 16.09
C ASN A 77 -9.21 -11.11 15.25
N LYS A 78 -10.10 -11.88 15.89
CA LYS A 78 -11.09 -12.69 15.18
C LYS A 78 -12.02 -11.84 14.32
N PHE A 79 -12.60 -10.78 14.88
CA PHE A 79 -13.47 -9.87 14.14
C PHE A 79 -12.76 -9.27 12.92
N LEU A 80 -11.51 -8.81 13.07
CA LEU A 80 -10.72 -8.27 11.98
C LEU A 80 -10.51 -9.32 10.87
N ASN A 81 -10.10 -10.53 11.25
CA ASN A 81 -9.85 -11.59 10.28
C ASN A 81 -11.14 -12.11 9.61
N ASP A 82 -12.28 -12.11 10.30
CA ASP A 82 -13.57 -12.49 9.69
C ASP A 82 -14.05 -11.44 8.67
N ASN A 83 -13.68 -10.17 8.85
CA ASN A 83 -14.10 -9.02 8.02
C ASN A 83 -12.95 -8.42 7.19
N TRP A 84 -11.93 -9.23 6.87
CA TRP A 84 -10.68 -8.73 6.29
C TRP A 84 -10.87 -8.02 4.95
N LYS A 85 -11.88 -8.41 4.15
CA LYS A 85 -12.12 -7.85 2.81
C LYS A 85 -12.61 -6.42 2.90
N GLU A 86 -13.57 -6.16 3.76
CA GLU A 86 -14.12 -4.84 4.04
C GLU A 86 -13.03 -3.92 4.57
N ILE A 87 -12.25 -4.42 5.54
CA ILE A 87 -11.12 -3.69 6.12
C ILE A 87 -10.08 -3.35 5.04
N LEU A 88 -9.70 -4.34 4.23
CA LEU A 88 -8.74 -4.11 3.16
C LEU A 88 -9.28 -3.10 2.14
N ASN A 89 -10.54 -3.19 1.74
CA ASN A 89 -11.13 -2.25 0.77
C ASN A 89 -11.08 -0.80 1.26
N GLU A 90 -11.22 -0.57 2.55
CA GLU A 90 -11.12 0.76 3.14
C GLU A 90 -9.67 1.26 3.24
N LEU A 91 -8.73 0.36 3.58
CA LEU A 91 -7.31 0.72 3.71
C LEU A 91 -6.59 0.85 2.36
N LYS A 92 -7.01 0.05 1.37
CA LYS A 92 -6.36 -0.11 0.05
C LYS A 92 -6.09 1.21 -0.66
N PRO A 93 -7.00 2.21 -0.72
CA PRO A 93 -6.72 3.49 -1.37
C PRO A 93 -5.56 4.27 -0.75
N ASN A 94 -5.46 4.29 0.59
CA ASN A 94 -4.39 5.01 1.29
C ASN A 94 -3.07 4.26 1.18
N VAL A 95 -3.09 2.94 1.37
CA VAL A 95 -1.92 2.07 1.16
C VAL A 95 -1.38 2.23 -0.26
N ALA A 96 -2.26 2.17 -1.26
CA ALA A 96 -1.91 2.32 -2.67
C ALA A 96 -1.25 3.67 -2.96
N ARG A 97 -1.79 4.77 -2.42
CA ARG A 97 -1.23 6.12 -2.59
C ARG A 97 0.18 6.23 -2.00
N THR A 98 0.39 5.68 -0.80
CA THR A 98 1.69 5.70 -0.13
C THR A 98 2.75 4.93 -0.90
N PHE A 99 2.43 3.70 -1.34
CA PHE A 99 3.33 2.90 -2.16
C PHE A 99 3.59 3.54 -3.53
N ALA A 100 2.58 4.12 -4.17
CA ALA A 100 2.77 4.82 -5.44
C ALA A 100 3.80 5.96 -5.33
N ALA A 101 3.73 6.75 -4.26
CA ALA A 101 4.69 7.82 -3.99
C ALA A 101 6.11 7.27 -3.77
N ALA A 102 6.24 6.24 -2.93
CA ALA A 102 7.53 5.61 -2.65
C ALA A 102 8.16 4.98 -3.92
N PHE A 103 7.38 4.24 -4.70
CA PHE A 103 7.86 3.62 -5.94
C PHE A 103 8.22 4.67 -6.99
N LYS A 104 7.47 5.77 -7.10
CA LYS A 104 7.83 6.89 -7.99
C LYS A 104 9.17 7.50 -7.59
N GLU A 105 9.40 7.70 -6.30
CA GLU A 105 10.65 8.26 -5.80
C GLU A 105 11.84 7.33 -6.10
N ILE A 106 11.70 6.03 -5.78
CA ILE A 106 12.71 5.01 -6.08
C ILE A 106 12.97 4.95 -7.58
N GLY A 107 11.92 4.87 -8.40
CA GLY A 107 12.02 4.82 -9.84
C GLY A 107 12.74 6.03 -10.43
N ASN A 108 12.40 7.25 -10.01
CA ASN A 108 13.08 8.46 -10.48
C ASN A 108 14.56 8.53 -10.06
N ARG A 109 14.91 8.04 -8.87
CA ARG A 109 16.33 7.90 -8.46
C ARG A 109 17.09 6.94 -9.37
N LEU A 110 16.46 5.87 -9.85
CA LEU A 110 17.05 4.94 -10.81
C LEU A 110 17.16 5.58 -12.21
N PHE A 111 16.06 6.13 -12.74
CA PHE A 111 16.02 6.69 -14.09
C PHE A 111 16.88 7.95 -14.30
N SER A 112 17.14 8.72 -13.24
CA SER A 112 18.11 9.82 -13.31
C SER A 112 19.55 9.39 -13.61
N LYS A 113 19.87 8.10 -13.47
CA LYS A 113 21.21 7.55 -13.73
C LYS A 113 21.33 6.84 -15.07
N ILE A 114 20.21 6.58 -15.75
CA ILE A 114 20.15 5.78 -16.99
C ILE A 114 19.62 6.66 -18.12
N THR A 115 20.38 6.82 -19.19
CA THR A 115 19.91 7.56 -20.36
C THR A 115 18.85 6.76 -21.11
N LYS A 116 17.91 7.43 -21.78
CA LYS A 116 16.80 6.77 -22.50
C LYS A 116 17.25 5.61 -23.38
N ASN A 117 18.36 5.77 -24.09
CA ASN A 117 18.90 4.81 -25.06
C ASN A 117 19.48 3.53 -24.42
N GLN A 118 19.63 3.50 -23.10
CA GLN A 118 20.16 2.34 -22.36
C GLN A 118 19.06 1.48 -21.74
N PHE A 119 17.82 1.98 -21.66
CA PHE A 119 16.72 1.31 -20.93
C PHE A 119 15.78 0.50 -21.85
N ILE A 120 15.75 0.80 -23.15
CA ILE A 120 14.94 0.07 -24.13
C ILE A 120 15.91 -0.61 -25.11
N PRO A 121 16.08 -1.94 -25.08
CA PRO A 121 16.71 -2.62 -26.20
C PRO A 121 15.81 -2.44 -27.42
N ALA A 122 16.42 -2.13 -28.56
CA ALA A 122 15.76 -1.96 -29.86
C ALA A 122 14.91 -3.18 -30.26
#